data_AF-A0A5A7XPB3-F1
#
_entry.id   AF-A0A5A7XPB3-F1
#
_cell.length_a   1.000
_cell.length_b   1.000
_cell.length_c   1.000
_cell.angle_alpha   90.00
_cell.angle_beta   90.00
_cell.angle_gamma   90.00
#
_symmetry.space_group_name_H-M   'P 1'
#
loop_
_entity.id
_entity.type
_entity.pdbx_description
1 polymer ?
#
loop_
_entity_poly.entity_id
_entity_poly.type
_entity_poly.pdbx_seq_one_letter_code
_entity_poly.pdbx_strand_id
1 'polypeptide(L)'
;MAGYRYRCPADGFVEASFPIGTAPASVECDSCRGPARRVFSSPALTNRHAPGAKALDMHAMSQSSPGVVTRSTDGQANRSNRGTASPTSRLPRP
;
A
#
# COMPACT_ATOMS: atom_id res chain seq x y z
N MET A 1 -0.15 -15.78 15.96
CA MET A 1 -0.32 -16.69 14.81
C MET A 1 -0.80 -15.89 13.61
N ALA A 2 -0.50 -16.34 12.39
CA ALA A 2 -0.98 -15.75 11.14
C ALA A 2 -1.84 -16.77 10.39
N GLY A 3 -2.89 -16.30 9.72
CA GLY A 3 -3.77 -17.12 8.89
C GLY A 3 -3.18 -17.32 7.49
N TYR A 4 -3.24 -18.56 7.00
CA TYR A 4 -2.77 -18.96 5.68
C TYR A 4 -3.88 -19.74 4.97
N ARG A 5 -4.01 -19.52 3.67
CA ARG A 5 -5.02 -20.20 2.84
C ARG A 5 -4.38 -21.27 1.96
N TYR A 6 -5.02 -22.42 1.90
CA TYR A 6 -4.64 -23.59 1.12
C TYR A 6 -5.79 -23.97 0.19
N ARG A 7 -5.50 -24.65 -0.92
CA ARG A 7 -6.49 -25.16 -1.87
C ARG A 7 -6.32 -26.66 -2.03
N CYS A 8 -7.34 -27.39 -1.60
CA CYS A 8 -7.58 -28.78 -1.95
C CYS A 8 -8.23 -28.84 -3.35
N PRO A 9 -7.80 -29.76 -4.24
CA PRO A 9 -8.44 -29.93 -5.55
C PRO A 9 -9.86 -30.51 -5.44
N ALA A 10 -10.18 -31.25 -4.38
CA ALA A 10 -11.51 -31.87 -4.18
C ALA A 10 -12.46 -30.95 -3.39
N ASP A 11 -12.03 -30.46 -2.23
CA ASP A 11 -12.92 -29.80 -1.26
C ASP A 11 -12.82 -28.27 -1.26
N GLY A 12 -11.91 -27.69 -2.05
CA GLY A 12 -11.78 -26.23 -2.17
C GLY A 12 -10.81 -25.60 -1.17
N PHE A 13 -11.15 -24.42 -0.64
CA PHE A 13 -10.23 -23.64 0.20
C PHE A 13 -10.27 -24.08 1.67
N VAL A 14 -9.09 -24.13 2.28
CA VAL A 14 -8.91 -24.43 3.71
C VAL A 14 -8.05 -23.33 4.33
N GLU A 15 -8.40 -22.86 5.52
CA GLU A 15 -7.62 -21.89 6.29
C GLU A 15 -6.90 -22.58 7.47
N ALA A 16 -5.63 -22.27 7.66
CA ALA A 16 -4.81 -22.81 8.75
C ALA A 16 -3.93 -21.72 9.37
N SER A 17 -3.69 -21.83 10.67
CA SER A 17 -2.90 -20.85 11.43
C SER A 17 -1.52 -21.37 11.77
N PHE A 18 -0.49 -20.61 11.41
CA PHE A 18 0.90 -20.93 11.72
C PHE A 18 1.63 -19.71 12.27
N PRO A 19 2.73 -19.89 13.03
CA PRO A 19 3.67 -18.80 13.27
C PRO A 19 4.18 -18.19 11.96
N ILE A 20 4.44 -16.89 11.96
CA ILE A 20 4.94 -16.18 10.77
C ILE A 20 6.24 -16.85 10.30
N GLY A 21 6.33 -17.13 9.00
CA GLY A 21 7.53 -17.73 8.39
C GLY A 21 7.63 -19.25 8.51
N THR A 22 6.67 -19.91 9.18
CA THR A 22 6.72 -21.37 9.43
C THR A 22 5.66 -22.17 8.66
N ALA A 23 4.75 -21.48 7.94
CA ALA A 23 3.70 -22.15 7.20
C ALA A 23 4.28 -23.10 6.11
N PRO A 24 3.87 -24.39 6.07
CA PRO A 24 4.35 -25.35 5.08
C PRO A 24 3.77 -25.05 3.69
N ALA A 25 4.38 -25.62 2.65
CA ALA A 25 3.90 -25.49 1.27
C ALA A 25 2.60 -26.26 1.01
N SER A 26 2.32 -27.30 1.79
CA SER A 26 1.10 -28.09 1.75
C SER A 26 0.66 -28.54 3.14
N VAL A 27 -0.64 -28.77 3.29
CA VAL A 27 -1.27 -29.36 4.48
C VAL A 27 -2.21 -30.49 4.05
N GLU A 28 -2.59 -31.37 4.96
CA GLU A 28 -3.65 -32.35 4.70
C GLU A 28 -5.03 -31.68 4.81
N CYS A 29 -5.92 -32.04 3.89
CA CYS A 29 -7.31 -31.59 3.96
C CYS A 29 -8.10 -32.41 5.00
N ASP A 30 -8.83 -31.75 5.90
CA ASP A 30 -9.61 -32.45 6.93
C ASP A 30 -10.78 -33.27 6.35
N SER A 31 -11.26 -32.95 5.14
CA SER A 31 -12.38 -33.64 4.49
C SER A 31 -11.93 -34.89 3.71
N CYS A 32 -11.09 -34.73 2.68
CA CYS A 32 -10.66 -35.87 1.85
C CYS A 32 -9.31 -36.50 2.25
N ARG A 33 -8.60 -35.94 3.24
CA ARG A 33 -7.21 -36.31 3.61
C ARG A 33 -6.17 -36.16 2.49
N GLY A 34 -6.56 -35.58 1.35
CA GLY A 34 -5.66 -35.27 0.24
C GLY A 34 -4.79 -34.03 0.49
N PRO A 35 -3.73 -33.82 -0.32
CA PRO A 35 -2.84 -32.69 -0.16
C PRO A 35 -3.49 -31.38 -0.64
N ALA A 36 -3.58 -30.40 0.25
CA ALA A 36 -3.98 -29.03 -0.05
C ALA A 36 -2.74 -28.12 -0.17
N ARG A 37 -2.58 -27.40 -1.28
CA ARG A 37 -1.40 -26.54 -1.53
C ARG A 37 -1.63 -25.12 -1.07
N ARG A 38 -0.61 -24.47 -0.51
CA ARG A 38 -0.68 -23.08 -0.08
C ARG A 38 -0.96 -22.16 -1.26
N VAL A 39 -1.95 -21.28 -1.12
CA VAL A 39 -2.29 -20.29 -2.12
C VAL A 39 -2.04 -18.91 -1.56
N PHE A 40 -1.19 -18.16 -2.25
CA PHE A 40 -1.03 -16.74 -2.00
C PHE A 40 -2.19 -16.03 -2.70
N SER A 41 -3.21 -15.60 -1.95
CA SER A 41 -4.13 -14.60 -2.46
C SER A 41 -3.31 -13.36 -2.78
N SER A 42 -3.57 -12.69 -3.88
CA SER A 42 -2.97 -11.41 -4.23
C SER A 42 -3.45 -10.34 -3.25
N PRO A 43 -2.72 -10.03 -2.16
CA PRO A 43 -3.17 -9.01 -1.25
C PRO A 43 -2.82 -7.67 -1.94
N ALA A 44 -3.81 -6.81 -2.14
CA ALA A 44 -3.64 -5.46 -2.69
C ALA A 44 -3.39 -5.29 -4.20
N LEU A 45 -3.49 -6.32 -5.05
CA LEU A 45 -3.51 -6.10 -6.52
C LEU A 45 -4.88 -5.63 -7.04
N THR A 46 -5.96 -5.98 -6.34
CA THR A 46 -7.32 -5.53 -6.70
C THR A 46 -7.67 -4.17 -6.11
N ASN A 47 -6.96 -3.74 -5.07
CA ASN A 47 -7.17 -2.42 -4.46
C ASN A 47 -6.13 -1.44 -5.03
N ARG A 48 -6.48 -0.79 -6.13
CA ARG A 48 -5.59 0.17 -6.80
C ARG A 48 -5.41 1.40 -5.92
N HIS A 49 -4.29 1.48 -5.19
CA HIS A 49 -3.94 2.69 -4.42
C HIS A 49 -3.84 3.89 -5.36
N ALA A 50 -4.82 4.79 -5.28
CA ALA A 50 -4.97 5.90 -6.22
C ALA A 50 -3.70 6.76 -6.40
N PRO A 51 -2.93 7.09 -5.34
CA PRO A 51 -1.67 7.82 -5.52
C PRO A 51 -0.61 7.03 -6.30
N GLY A 52 -0.47 5.74 -6.03
CA GLY A 52 0.50 4.87 -6.72
C GLY A 52 0.12 4.65 -8.19
N ALA A 53 -1.16 4.47 -8.47
CA ALA A 53 -1.69 4.41 -9.82
C ALA A 53 -1.40 5.68 -10.62
N LYS A 54 -1.69 6.85 -10.02
CA LYS A 54 -1.42 8.15 -10.63
C LYS A 54 0.07 8.35 -10.92
N ALA A 55 0.96 7.90 -10.02
CA ALA A 55 2.40 7.97 -10.24
C ALA A 55 2.85 7.13 -11.46
N LEU A 56 2.31 5.92 -11.61
CA LEU A 56 2.57 5.08 -12.78
C LEU A 56 2.05 5.70 -14.09
N ASP A 57 0.85 6.28 -14.05
CA ASP A 57 0.25 6.94 -15.22
C ASP A 57 1.08 8.18 -15.64
N MET A 58 1.52 9.00 -14.67
CA MET A 58 2.41 10.14 -14.94
C MET A 58 3.75 9.68 -15.51
N HIS A 59 4.30 8.58 -15.02
CA HIS A 59 5.54 8.00 -15.54
C HIS A 59 5.39 7.55 -17.00
N ALA A 60 4.29 6.88 -17.34
CA ALA A 60 4.01 6.51 -18.74
C ALA A 60 3.88 7.74 -19.65
N MET A 61 3.17 8.78 -19.20
CA MET A 61 3.00 10.03 -19.97
C MET A 61 4.30 10.82 -20.15
N SER A 62 5.25 10.71 -19.23
CA SER A 62 6.52 11.43 -19.30
C SER A 62 7.35 11.13 -20.56
N GLN A 63 7.17 9.95 -21.16
CA GLN A 63 7.90 9.55 -22.37
C GLN A 63 7.39 10.27 -23.64
N SER A 64 6.10 10.57 -23.72
CA SER A 64 5.47 11.08 -24.94
C SER A 64 4.94 12.51 -24.83
N SER A 65 4.52 12.93 -23.64
CA SER A 65 3.97 14.26 -23.39
C SER A 65 4.10 14.64 -21.90
N PRO A 66 5.32 15.00 -21.45
CA PRO A 66 5.51 15.40 -20.06
C PRO A 66 4.80 16.74 -19.80
N GLY A 67 4.13 16.85 -18.64
CA GLY A 67 3.57 18.12 -18.17
C GLY A 67 4.70 19.08 -17.81
N VAL A 68 5.04 20.00 -18.71
CA VAL A 68 6.01 21.07 -18.46
C VAL A 68 5.34 22.17 -17.64
N VAL A 69 6.05 22.73 -16.66
CA VAL A 69 5.53 23.85 -15.84
C VAL A 69 5.41 25.09 -16.74
N THR A 70 4.16 25.50 -17.02
CA THR A 70 3.87 26.65 -17.91
C THR A 70 3.71 27.98 -17.18
N ARG A 71 3.69 27.97 -15.84
CA ARG A 71 3.57 29.18 -15.01
C ARG A 71 4.68 29.18 -13.97
N SER A 72 5.57 30.16 -14.02
CA SER A 72 6.54 30.36 -12.95
C SER A 72 5.84 30.90 -11.69
N THR A 73 6.25 30.42 -10.53
CA THR A 73 5.66 30.76 -9.22
C THR A 73 6.03 32.17 -8.73
N ASP A 74 6.72 32.96 -9.55
CA ASP A 74 7.25 34.30 -9.20
C ASP A 74 6.14 35.28 -8.78
N GLY A 75 4.89 35.03 -9.17
CA GLY A 75 3.74 35.85 -8.78
C GLY A 75 2.97 35.41 -7.53
N GLN A 76 3.20 34.21 -6.98
CA GLN A 76 2.41 33.67 -5.84
C GLN A 76 3.14 33.67 -4.49
N ALA A 77 4.45 33.89 -4.47
CA ALA A 77 5.23 33.95 -3.23
C ALA A 77 4.86 35.13 -2.31
N ASN A 78 4.06 36.09 -2.76
CA ASN A 78 3.78 37.33 -2.02
C ASN A 78 2.46 37.35 -1.22
N ARG A 79 1.74 36.23 -1.06
CA ARG A 79 0.43 36.24 -0.36
C ARG A 79 0.26 35.35 0.87
N SER A 80 1.32 34.75 1.40
CA SER A 80 1.16 33.95 2.64
C SER A 80 2.33 33.98 3.60
N ASN A 81 3.08 35.09 3.69
CA ASN A 81 3.91 35.34 4.86
C ASN A 81 3.09 35.99 5.99
N ARG A 82 1.96 35.38 6.38
CA ARG A 82 1.40 35.63 7.71
C ARG A 82 2.29 34.86 8.66
N GLY A 83 3.36 35.52 9.12
CA GLY A 83 4.40 34.92 9.93
C GLY A 83 3.82 34.13 11.09
N THR A 84 4.26 32.88 11.23
CA THR A 84 4.00 32.07 12.41
C THR A 84 4.49 32.84 13.62
N ALA A 85 3.60 33.18 14.56
CA ALA A 85 3.99 33.86 15.78
C ALA A 85 5.10 33.03 16.48
N SER A 86 6.23 33.68 16.77
CA SER A 86 7.35 33.03 17.46
C SER A 86 6.86 32.46 18.81
N PRO A 87 7.23 31.22 19.17
CA PRO A 87 6.84 30.62 20.45
C PRO A 87 7.31 31.45 21.66
N THR A 88 8.31 32.31 21.48
CA THR A 88 8.80 33.23 22.52
C THR A 88 7.89 34.41 22.81
N SER A 89 6.88 34.68 21.98
CA SER A 89 5.93 35.78 22.24
C SER A 89 5.01 35.50 23.44
N ARG A 90 4.99 34.27 23.96
CA ARG A 90 4.16 33.84 25.09
C ARG A 90 4.92 33.72 26.41
N LEU A 91 6.23 33.99 26.42
CA LEU A 91 7.01 33.95 27.66
C LEU A 91 6.88 35.28 28.43
N PRO A 92 6.86 35.25 29.77
CA PRO A 92 6.94 36.45 30.60
C PRO A 92 8.24 37.20 30.28
N ARG A 93 8.16 38.51 30.11
CA ARG A 93 9.35 39.34 29.93
C ARG A 93 10.03 39.54 31.30
N PRO A 94 11.38 39.47 31.36
CA PRO A 94 12.13 39.80 32.57
C PRO A 94 11.98 41.27 32.95
#